data_AF-A0A954Q840-F1
#
_entry.id   AF-A0A954Q840-F1
#
_cell.length_a   1.000
_cell.length_b   1.000
_cell.length_c   1.000
_cell.angle_alpha   90.00
_cell.angle_beta   90.00
_cell.angle_gamma   90.00
#
_symmetry.space_group_name_H-M   'P 1'
#
loop_
_entity.id
_entity.type
_entity.pdbx_description
1 polymer ?
#
loop_
_entity_poly.entity_id
_entity_poly.type
_entity_poly.pdbx_seq_one_letter_code
_entity_poly.pdbx_strand_id
1 'polypeptide(L)'
;MSTGRASGTQLLRGVGKRICALIIGTISVLMAFTAELPAQDADLNAAAITPRTTSGKFLGVDRCERCHQAPTRTDIDNGVTDFVLLNESKIWASDIHSQAYRLIDPAVSALSKQICDKLQIADISQAQQCLSCHSNWLKDVDRPPTYQRGVACESCHGASELWDVPHSKVEWRKKPVAEKDSLGMIDVRNPIVRAEQCFGCHIGNAAEGKIITHDMYAAGHPPLPGIEIESYAQQMPRHWRYLDEKIIDAQAKQTNGGDPFVNFQEFLSENHKYLNPEVANSKERVLRHHHRSAAVVLGGVVALRESIEAIRDLSAEDQLERQAWPELATFDCSVCHHELTTPSRRQEQRLGSVPGRPRIATWPTALVRLAIRHVSNDRGSYDTKLAEFQSRLTTLHSELERSPFGSPSRVNAACTELSDWLTSEVAVPVSAQPFDDRAVADATNVLVVIGSTEPHDYDSARQIAWALRILTCDASTEGVRGKTINTALESLAPSLRLDLPNGPAHSCLPTSIIDESRQLTPLANELPMSLAMPIEFDPEAFRQQMQKLRESLR
;
A
#
# COMPACT_ATOMS: atom_id res chain seq x y z
N MET A 1 -56.87 -58.20 -19.18
CA MET A 1 -57.11 -59.60 -18.77
C MET A 1 -55.82 -60.10 -18.13
N SER A 2 -55.59 -59.86 -16.84
CA SER A 2 -56.09 -60.60 -15.67
C SER A 2 -55.37 -61.94 -15.44
N THR A 3 -54.26 -61.86 -14.70
CA THR A 3 -53.67 -62.89 -13.81
C THR A 3 -52.90 -62.09 -12.73
N GLY A 4 -52.93 -62.32 -11.42
CA GLY A 4 -53.59 -63.24 -10.53
C GLY A 4 -52.73 -63.34 -9.25
N ARG A 5 -53.29 -62.96 -8.07
CA ARG A 5 -52.86 -63.29 -6.68
C ARG A 5 -51.47 -62.79 -6.22
N ALA A 6 -51.17 -62.43 -4.96
CA ALA A 6 -51.85 -62.54 -3.66
C ALA A 6 -51.33 -61.47 -2.67
N SER A 7 -52.19 -61.19 -1.68
CA SER A 7 -52.02 -60.53 -0.38
C SER A 7 -50.62 -60.45 0.25
N GLY A 8 -50.30 -59.26 0.79
CA GLY A 8 -49.23 -59.03 1.76
C GLY A 8 -49.12 -57.55 2.17
N THR A 9 -49.94 -57.14 3.12
CA THR A 9 -50.05 -55.80 3.72
C THR A 9 -48.78 -55.32 4.45
N GLN A 10 -48.30 -54.10 4.15
CA GLN A 10 -47.82 -53.10 5.13
C GLN A 10 -47.58 -51.73 4.47
N LEU A 11 -48.56 -50.83 4.58
CA LEU A 11 -48.44 -49.36 4.57
C LEU A 11 -48.53 -48.93 6.05
N LEU A 12 -47.97 -47.85 6.58
CA LEU A 12 -47.38 -46.63 6.03
C LEU A 12 -46.51 -45.99 7.14
N ARG A 13 -45.54 -45.20 6.70
CA ARG A 13 -44.64 -44.35 7.48
C ARG A 13 -45.38 -43.28 8.29
N GLY A 14 -44.74 -42.80 9.36
CA GLY A 14 -44.64 -41.36 9.60
C GLY A 14 -44.75 -40.86 11.04
N VAL A 15 -43.63 -40.31 11.51
CA VAL A 15 -43.53 -39.06 12.31
C VAL A 15 -44.05 -39.08 13.76
N GLY A 16 -43.10 -38.99 14.70
CA GLY A 16 -43.02 -37.83 15.58
C GLY A 16 -43.50 -37.92 17.04
N LYS A 17 -42.50 -37.79 17.94
CA LYS A 17 -42.45 -36.92 19.14
C LYS A 17 -43.00 -37.39 20.50
N ARG A 18 -42.06 -37.32 21.48
CA ARG A 18 -42.16 -36.91 22.91
C ARG A 18 -42.79 -37.86 23.92
N ILE A 19 -41.99 -38.37 24.88
CA ILE A 19 -42.32 -38.60 26.32
C ILE A 19 -40.99 -38.54 27.13
N CYS A 20 -40.78 -37.59 28.06
CA CYS A 20 -40.69 -37.75 29.55
C CYS A 20 -40.11 -39.10 30.04
N ALA A 21 -39.32 -39.26 31.11
CA ALA A 21 -38.64 -38.45 32.12
C ALA A 21 -37.74 -39.45 32.90
N LEU A 22 -36.65 -39.00 33.53
CA LEU A 22 -36.28 -39.30 34.94
C LEU A 22 -34.85 -38.83 35.23
N ILE A 23 -34.71 -38.08 36.33
CA ILE A 23 -33.47 -37.52 36.87
C ILE A 23 -33.26 -38.16 38.25
N ILE A 24 -32.10 -38.79 38.49
CA ILE A 24 -31.54 -39.06 39.82
C ILE A 24 -30.01 -38.95 39.77
N GLY A 25 -29.44 -38.11 40.65
CA GLY A 25 -28.06 -38.16 41.17
C GLY A 25 -26.98 -37.64 40.20
N THR A 26 -25.97 -36.85 40.56
CA THR A 26 -25.35 -36.51 41.85
C THR A 26 -24.50 -35.25 41.64
N ILE A 27 -24.41 -34.41 42.66
CA ILE A 27 -23.56 -33.20 42.71
C ILE A 27 -22.09 -33.61 42.83
N SER A 28 -21.25 -33.16 41.90
CA SER A 28 -19.81 -32.99 42.10
C SER A 28 -19.38 -31.65 41.53
N VAL A 29 -18.85 -30.82 42.42
CA VAL A 29 -18.33 -29.48 42.20
C VAL A 29 -17.15 -29.53 41.22
N LEU A 30 -17.30 -28.89 40.06
CA LEU A 30 -16.17 -28.35 39.30
C LEU A 30 -16.42 -26.84 39.16
N MET A 31 -15.75 -26.06 40.00
CA MET A 31 -15.54 -24.64 39.74
C MET A 31 -14.68 -24.52 38.48
N ALA A 32 -15.32 -24.29 37.34
CA ALA A 32 -14.63 -23.78 36.17
C ALA A 32 -14.27 -22.32 36.48
N PHE A 33 -12.99 -22.06 36.77
CA PHE A 33 -12.41 -20.73 36.60
C PHE A 33 -12.55 -20.35 35.13
N THR A 34 -13.63 -19.66 34.78
CA THR A 34 -13.67 -18.87 33.54
C THR A 34 -12.79 -17.66 33.80
N ALA A 35 -11.51 -17.78 33.49
CA ALA A 35 -10.70 -16.59 33.22
C ALA A 35 -11.32 -15.94 31.99
N GLU A 36 -12.14 -14.91 32.22
CA GLU A 36 -12.53 -13.96 31.18
C GLU A 36 -11.22 -13.40 30.60
N LEU A 37 -10.88 -13.85 29.40
CA LEU A 37 -9.88 -13.19 28.58
C LEU A 37 -10.35 -11.75 28.42
N PRO A 38 -9.53 -10.73 28.77
CA PRO A 38 -9.92 -9.35 28.55
C PRO A 38 -10.17 -9.20 27.05
N ALA A 39 -11.31 -8.59 26.70
CA ALA A 39 -11.62 -8.20 25.34
C ALA A 39 -10.43 -7.40 24.80
N GLN A 40 -9.67 -8.03 23.92
CA GLN A 40 -8.50 -7.43 23.30
C GLN A 40 -9.03 -6.46 22.25
N ASP A 41 -8.62 -5.19 22.38
CA ASP A 41 -9.06 -4.03 21.60
C ASP A 41 -9.24 -4.32 20.10
N ALA A 42 -10.48 -4.55 19.68
CA ALA A 42 -10.87 -4.60 18.27
C ALA A 42 -10.81 -3.21 17.60
N ASP A 43 -10.64 -2.14 18.39
CA ASP A 43 -10.70 -0.75 17.92
C ASP A 43 -9.47 -0.28 17.12
N LEU A 44 -8.28 -0.88 17.32
CA LEU A 44 -7.04 -0.37 16.71
C LEU A 44 -6.88 -0.78 15.23
N ASN A 45 -7.57 -1.83 14.81
CA ASN A 45 -7.58 -2.33 13.42
C ASN A 45 -8.81 -1.87 12.63
N ALA A 46 -9.87 -1.39 13.32
CA ALA A 46 -11.07 -0.84 12.70
C ALA A 46 -10.85 0.58 12.13
N ALA A 47 -9.82 1.30 12.58
CA ALA A 47 -9.46 2.62 12.08
C ALA A 47 -9.04 2.66 10.59
N ALA A 48 -8.80 1.49 9.96
CA ALA A 48 -8.41 1.37 8.56
C ALA A 48 -9.57 1.51 7.54
N ILE A 49 -10.81 1.76 7.99
CA ILE A 49 -12.02 1.73 7.13
C ILE A 49 -12.81 3.06 7.15
N THR A 50 -12.58 3.95 8.13
CA THR A 50 -13.24 5.27 8.14
C THR A 50 -12.46 6.32 7.35
N PRO A 51 -13.11 7.11 6.47
CA PRO A 51 -12.47 8.25 5.82
C PRO A 51 -11.79 9.13 6.87
N ARG A 52 -10.48 9.37 6.71
CA ARG A 52 -9.72 10.19 7.66
C ARG A 52 -10.24 11.63 7.61
N THR A 53 -10.92 12.05 8.65
CA THR A 53 -11.28 13.46 8.83
C THR A 53 -10.06 14.24 9.30
N THR A 54 -9.66 15.26 8.54
CA THR A 54 -8.59 16.17 8.94
C THR A 54 -8.95 16.90 10.23
N SER A 55 -8.18 16.64 11.29
CA SER A 55 -8.28 17.38 12.56
C SER A 55 -7.25 18.50 12.59
N GLY A 56 -7.72 19.74 12.77
CA GLY A 56 -6.87 20.93 12.75
C GLY A 56 -6.49 21.39 11.34
N LYS A 57 -5.67 22.44 11.27
CA LYS A 57 -5.23 23.09 10.03
C LYS A 57 -3.82 22.68 9.61
N PHE A 58 -3.58 22.73 8.30
CA PHE A 58 -2.24 22.73 7.74
C PHE A 58 -1.53 24.04 8.08
N LEU A 59 -0.31 23.96 8.61
CA LEU A 59 0.48 25.13 9.01
C LEU A 59 1.61 25.48 8.04
N GLY A 60 1.95 24.59 7.11
CA GLY A 60 2.99 24.74 6.11
C GLY A 60 4.36 24.23 6.55
N VAL A 61 5.20 23.89 5.57
CA VAL A 61 6.50 23.23 5.78
C VAL A 61 7.52 24.08 6.54
N ASP A 62 7.39 25.41 6.48
CA ASP A 62 8.26 26.36 7.17
C ASP A 62 8.22 26.19 8.70
N ARG A 63 7.17 25.55 9.24
CA ARG A 63 7.08 25.18 10.66
C ARG A 63 8.05 24.05 11.00
N CYS A 64 8.00 22.98 10.21
CA CYS A 64 8.86 21.81 10.36
C CYS A 64 10.33 22.19 10.17
N GLU A 65 10.62 23.03 9.17
CA GLU A 65 11.97 23.46 8.83
C GLU A 65 12.71 24.18 9.97
N ARG A 66 12.01 24.83 10.89
CA ARG A 66 12.63 25.49 12.05
C ARG A 66 13.42 24.53 12.94
N CYS A 67 13.03 23.26 13.00
CA CYS A 67 13.68 22.24 13.84
C CYS A 67 14.30 21.10 13.03
N HIS A 68 13.81 20.82 11.82
CA HIS A 68 14.22 19.67 11.01
C HIS A 68 15.20 19.99 9.87
N GLN A 69 15.83 21.17 9.87
CA GLN A 69 16.83 21.53 8.85
C GLN A 69 18.25 21.04 9.18
N ALA A 70 18.69 21.18 10.43
CA ALA A 70 19.96 20.65 10.91
C ALA A 70 19.94 20.53 12.44
N PRO A 71 20.56 19.48 13.02
CA PRO A 71 20.72 19.38 14.46
C PRO A 71 21.67 20.45 15.01
N THR A 72 21.39 20.96 16.19
CA THR A 72 22.35 21.78 16.96
C THR A 72 23.44 20.90 17.58
N ARG A 73 24.51 21.51 18.07
CA ARG A 73 25.53 20.78 18.83
C ARG A 73 24.95 20.10 20.07
N THR A 74 24.06 20.79 20.76
CA THR A 74 23.35 20.27 21.93
C THR A 74 22.48 19.06 21.58
N ASP A 75 21.82 19.05 20.42
CA ASP A 75 21.02 17.89 19.98
C ASP A 75 21.87 16.65 19.76
N ILE A 76 23.07 16.83 19.20
CA ILE A 76 24.05 15.77 18.98
C ILE A 76 24.59 15.27 20.33
N ASP A 77 25.05 16.19 21.19
CA ASP A 77 25.67 15.84 22.47
C ASP A 77 24.66 15.17 23.44
N ASN A 78 23.36 15.49 23.33
CA ASN A 78 22.29 14.87 24.10
C ASN A 78 21.69 13.60 23.45
N GLY A 79 22.21 13.14 22.31
CA GLY A 79 21.72 11.93 21.63
C GLY A 79 20.33 12.07 21.01
N VAL A 80 19.82 13.30 20.78
CA VAL A 80 18.54 13.51 20.10
C VAL A 80 18.59 12.95 18.68
N THR A 81 19.74 13.08 18.03
CA THR A 81 20.01 12.59 16.67
C THR A 81 20.06 11.07 16.54
N ASP A 82 20.06 10.34 17.67
CA ASP A 82 19.92 8.87 17.68
C ASP A 82 18.48 8.45 17.41
N PHE A 83 17.51 9.29 17.81
CA PHE A 83 16.08 9.03 17.63
C PHE A 83 15.52 9.66 16.35
N VAL A 84 15.83 10.93 16.08
CA VAL A 84 15.27 11.77 15.02
C VAL A 84 16.43 12.46 14.32
N LEU A 85 16.49 12.49 12.98
CA LEU A 85 17.68 12.95 12.28
C LEU A 85 17.91 14.47 12.42
N LEU A 86 16.82 15.24 12.61
CA LEU A 86 16.79 16.71 12.64
C LEU A 86 17.35 17.37 11.38
N ASN A 87 17.37 16.64 10.27
CA ASN A 87 17.77 17.13 8.94
C ASN A 87 16.78 16.66 7.86
N GLU A 88 15.60 16.20 8.27
CA GLU A 88 14.61 15.59 7.40
C GLU A 88 14.17 16.55 6.29
N SER A 89 13.98 17.84 6.59
CA SER A 89 13.56 18.81 5.58
C SER A 89 14.64 19.09 4.54
N LYS A 90 15.92 19.00 4.93
CA LYS A 90 17.06 19.13 4.02
C LYS A 90 17.13 17.96 3.04
N ILE A 91 16.89 16.74 3.53
CA ILE A 91 16.86 15.53 2.69
C ILE A 91 15.63 15.57 1.77
N TRP A 92 14.44 15.88 2.30
CA TRP A 92 13.20 16.01 1.53
C TRP A 92 13.28 17.08 0.43
N ALA A 93 14.05 18.15 0.61
CA ALA A 93 14.24 19.16 -0.44
C ALA A 93 14.91 18.60 -1.72
N SER A 94 15.47 17.39 -1.67
CA SER A 94 16.02 16.66 -2.82
C SER A 94 15.12 15.52 -3.31
N ASP A 95 13.96 15.32 -2.68
CA ASP A 95 12.95 14.32 -3.03
C ASP A 95 12.06 14.83 -4.20
N ILE A 96 11.57 13.92 -5.04
CA ILE A 96 10.63 14.22 -6.14
C ILE A 96 9.32 14.85 -5.65
N HIS A 97 8.88 14.54 -4.43
CA HIS A 97 7.69 15.12 -3.80
C HIS A 97 7.80 16.64 -3.64
N SER A 98 9.00 17.14 -3.32
CA SER A 98 9.26 18.59 -3.21
C SER A 98 9.17 19.32 -4.57
N GLN A 99 9.26 18.56 -5.67
CA GLN A 99 9.17 19.08 -7.05
C GLN A 99 7.76 18.98 -7.62
N ALA A 100 6.83 18.28 -6.96
CA ALA A 100 5.52 17.94 -7.49
C ALA A 100 4.73 19.16 -8.01
N TYR A 101 4.72 20.27 -7.26
CA TYR A 101 4.09 21.53 -7.70
C TYR A 101 4.79 22.12 -8.93
N ARG A 102 6.13 22.20 -8.90
CA ARG A 102 6.91 22.80 -9.99
C ARG A 102 6.70 22.06 -11.32
N LEU A 103 6.43 20.76 -11.29
CA LEU A 103 6.17 19.96 -12.49
C LEU A 103 4.83 20.31 -13.17
N ILE A 104 3.84 20.80 -12.41
CA ILE A 104 2.53 21.19 -12.96
C ILE A 104 2.42 22.67 -13.30
N ASP A 105 3.45 23.47 -13.03
CA ASP A 105 3.48 24.89 -13.36
C ASP A 105 3.53 25.08 -14.89
N PRO A 106 2.50 25.68 -15.53
CA PRO A 106 2.47 25.89 -16.98
C PRO A 106 3.51 26.92 -17.46
N ALA A 107 4.09 27.73 -16.58
CA ALA A 107 5.22 28.60 -16.91
C ALA A 107 6.54 27.81 -17.08
N VAL A 108 6.62 26.60 -16.51
CA VAL A 108 7.84 25.78 -16.47
C VAL A 108 7.71 24.53 -17.36
N SER A 109 6.51 23.96 -17.50
CA SER A 109 6.28 22.67 -18.15
C SER A 109 5.39 22.80 -19.39
N ALA A 110 5.93 22.41 -20.56
CA ALA A 110 5.19 22.38 -21.82
C ALA A 110 4.02 21.38 -21.78
N LEU A 111 4.18 20.26 -21.07
CA LEU A 111 3.11 19.29 -20.85
C LEU A 111 1.96 19.91 -20.04
N SER A 112 2.29 20.67 -18.99
CA SER A 112 1.29 21.36 -18.15
C SER A 112 0.50 22.37 -18.96
N LYS A 113 1.15 23.11 -19.86
CA LYS A 113 0.48 24.01 -20.80
C LYS A 113 -0.48 23.25 -21.74
N GLN A 114 -0.05 22.12 -22.31
CA GLN A 114 -0.92 21.27 -23.13
C GLN A 114 -2.15 20.79 -22.35
N ILE A 115 -1.97 20.36 -21.10
CA ILE A 115 -3.06 19.91 -20.25
C ILE A 115 -4.04 21.06 -19.96
N CYS A 116 -3.55 22.27 -19.66
CA CYS A 116 -4.37 23.47 -19.52
C CYS A 116 -5.23 23.73 -20.76
N ASP A 117 -4.60 23.72 -21.94
CA ASP A 117 -5.27 23.98 -23.23
C ASP A 117 -6.36 22.94 -23.53
N LYS A 118 -6.08 21.65 -23.30
CA LYS A 118 -7.01 20.54 -23.59
C LYS A 118 -8.15 20.45 -22.59
N LEU A 119 -7.90 20.70 -21.31
CA LEU A 119 -8.93 20.71 -20.27
C LEU A 119 -9.68 22.04 -20.18
N GLN A 120 -9.24 23.06 -20.92
CA GLN A 120 -9.78 24.43 -20.85
C GLN A 120 -9.71 25.03 -19.44
N ILE A 121 -8.63 24.73 -18.71
CA ILE A 121 -8.34 25.28 -17.38
C ILE A 121 -7.27 26.36 -17.55
N ALA A 122 -7.53 27.56 -17.02
CA ALA A 122 -6.63 28.70 -17.19
C ALA A 122 -5.23 28.45 -16.59
N ASP A 123 -5.18 27.85 -15.39
CA ASP A 123 -3.94 27.51 -14.70
C ASP A 123 -4.14 26.32 -13.75
N ILE A 124 -3.64 25.15 -14.14
CA ILE A 124 -3.72 23.94 -13.31
C ILE A 124 -2.89 24.04 -12.02
N SER A 125 -1.90 24.94 -11.95
CA SER A 125 -1.14 25.20 -10.72
C SER A 125 -1.94 25.93 -9.65
N GLN A 126 -3.17 26.39 -9.98
CA GLN A 126 -4.11 26.99 -9.03
C GLN A 126 -5.40 26.17 -8.87
N ALA A 127 -5.52 25.02 -9.53
CA ALA A 127 -6.73 24.19 -9.51
C ALA A 127 -6.66 23.13 -8.40
N GLN A 128 -7.66 23.09 -7.50
CA GLN A 128 -7.70 22.13 -6.39
C GLN A 128 -7.60 20.67 -6.87
N GLN A 129 -8.27 20.32 -7.97
CA GLN A 129 -8.24 18.97 -8.54
C GLN A 129 -6.84 18.50 -8.99
N CYS A 130 -5.91 19.42 -9.23
CA CYS A 130 -4.51 19.10 -9.55
C CYS A 130 -3.64 19.18 -8.29
N LEU A 131 -3.90 20.16 -7.44
CA LEU A 131 -3.16 20.41 -6.20
C LEU A 131 -3.50 19.42 -5.08
N SER A 132 -4.58 18.64 -5.17
CA SER A 132 -4.90 17.57 -4.21
C SER A 132 -3.81 16.49 -4.15
N CYS A 133 -3.22 16.14 -5.29
CA CYS A 133 -2.06 15.25 -5.37
C CYS A 133 -0.73 15.99 -5.36
N HIS A 134 -0.61 17.13 -6.05
CA HIS A 134 0.68 17.82 -6.24
C HIS A 134 1.10 18.73 -5.08
N SER A 135 0.18 19.06 -4.17
CA SER A 135 0.41 19.95 -3.03
C SER A 135 -0.48 19.66 -1.81
N ASN A 136 -1.20 18.53 -1.80
CA ASN A 136 -2.11 18.14 -0.72
C ASN A 136 -3.24 19.14 -0.40
N TRP A 137 -3.75 19.86 -1.41
CA TRP A 137 -4.98 20.65 -1.24
C TRP A 137 -6.21 19.76 -1.36
N LEU A 138 -6.62 19.18 -0.23
CA LEU A 138 -7.72 18.22 -0.15
C LEU A 138 -9.08 18.88 -0.40
N LYS A 139 -10.05 18.08 -0.87
CA LYS A 139 -11.47 18.46 -1.02
C LYS A 139 -12.03 18.98 0.31
N ASP A 140 -12.82 20.05 0.26
CA ASP A 140 -13.47 20.68 1.43
C ASP A 140 -12.52 21.13 2.56
N VAL A 141 -11.21 21.20 2.30
CA VAL A 141 -10.20 21.71 3.24
C VAL A 141 -9.53 22.96 2.68
N ASP A 142 -9.16 23.89 3.57
CA ASP A 142 -8.42 25.10 3.22
C ASP A 142 -7.11 24.75 2.49
N ARG A 143 -6.77 25.54 1.47
CA ARG A 143 -5.51 25.38 0.74
C ARG A 143 -4.32 25.48 1.72
N PRO A 144 -3.44 24.46 1.79
CA PRO A 144 -2.30 24.49 2.70
C PRO A 144 -1.44 25.75 2.50
N PRO A 145 -0.95 26.36 3.59
CA PRO A 145 0.13 27.32 3.48
C PRO A 145 1.33 26.66 2.79
N THR A 146 2.09 27.43 2.01
CA THR A 146 3.27 26.92 1.28
C THR A 146 2.98 25.79 0.26
N TYR A 147 1.75 25.65 -0.26
CA TYR A 147 1.40 24.62 -1.25
C TYR A 147 2.35 24.56 -2.48
N GLN A 148 3.00 25.67 -2.84
CA GLN A 148 4.00 25.72 -3.92
C GLN A 148 5.27 24.90 -3.63
N ARG A 149 5.44 24.44 -2.39
CA ARG A 149 6.53 23.56 -1.94
C ARG A 149 6.31 22.09 -2.30
N GLY A 150 5.23 21.78 -3.04
CA GLY A 150 4.91 20.43 -3.49
C GLY A 150 4.26 19.57 -2.39
N VAL A 151 4.45 18.26 -2.48
CA VAL A 151 4.04 17.30 -1.45
C VAL A 151 5.02 17.40 -0.30
N ALA A 152 4.60 18.06 0.78
CA ALA A 152 5.45 18.45 1.91
C ALA A 152 5.18 17.59 3.16
N CYS A 153 5.80 17.93 4.29
CA CYS A 153 5.75 17.13 5.52
C CYS A 153 4.32 16.77 5.95
N GLU A 154 3.41 17.74 5.96
CA GLU A 154 2.01 17.54 6.38
C GLU A 154 1.19 16.73 5.36
N SER A 155 1.67 16.60 4.11
CA SER A 155 1.07 15.72 3.11
C SER A 155 1.21 14.24 3.47
N CYS A 156 2.21 13.88 4.30
CA CYS A 156 2.39 12.53 4.80
C CYS A 156 2.06 12.41 6.29
N HIS A 157 2.39 13.43 7.09
CA HIS A 157 2.24 13.42 8.55
C HIS A 157 0.93 14.01 9.06
N GLY A 158 0.08 14.55 8.18
CA GLY A 158 -1.21 15.15 8.54
C GLY A 158 -1.12 16.62 8.97
N ALA A 159 -2.28 17.23 9.24
CA ALA A 159 -2.41 18.63 9.60
C ALA A 159 -1.77 18.91 10.98
N SER A 160 -0.79 19.82 11.05
CA SER A 160 0.05 19.96 12.25
C SER A 160 -0.46 20.90 13.33
N GLU A 161 -1.56 21.61 13.14
CA GLU A 161 -2.03 22.64 14.08
C GLU A 161 -2.05 22.19 15.55
N LEU A 162 -2.49 20.96 15.81
CA LEU A 162 -2.66 20.47 17.18
C LEU A 162 -1.46 19.65 17.67
N TRP A 163 -0.50 19.30 16.81
CA TRP A 163 0.69 18.50 17.19
C TRP A 163 2.05 19.19 16.94
N ASP A 164 2.11 20.33 16.25
CA ASP A 164 3.34 21.13 15.98
C ASP A 164 4.11 21.42 17.28
N VAL A 165 3.44 21.88 18.34
CA VAL A 165 4.12 22.12 19.63
C VAL A 165 4.28 20.84 20.47
N PRO A 166 3.23 20.03 20.68
CA PRO A 166 3.36 18.81 21.49
C PRO A 166 4.44 17.83 21.01
N HIS A 167 4.65 17.67 19.69
CA HIS A 167 5.60 16.68 19.16
C HIS A 167 7.06 16.98 19.49
N SER A 168 7.39 18.26 19.74
CA SER A 168 8.74 18.69 20.12
C SER A 168 9.18 18.17 21.50
N LYS A 169 8.23 17.68 22.32
CA LYS A 169 8.51 17.22 23.70
C LYS A 169 8.80 15.73 23.73
N VAL A 170 9.71 15.30 24.60
CA VAL A 170 10.04 13.87 24.81
C VAL A 170 8.81 13.04 25.17
N GLU A 171 7.87 13.62 25.93
CA GLU A 171 6.59 12.99 26.29
C GLU A 171 5.75 12.56 25.08
N TRP A 172 5.90 13.22 23.93
CA TRP A 172 5.23 12.82 22.69
C TRP A 172 5.56 11.37 22.30
N ARG A 173 6.78 10.91 22.57
CA ARG A 173 7.21 9.54 22.26
C ARG A 173 6.41 8.50 23.03
N LYS A 174 5.85 8.85 24.18
CA LYS A 174 5.08 7.93 25.03
C LYS A 174 3.57 8.05 24.82
N LYS A 175 3.11 8.97 23.96
CA LYS A 175 1.68 9.09 23.68
C LYS A 175 1.18 7.91 22.85
N PRO A 176 -0.01 7.36 23.15
CA PRO A 176 -0.68 6.37 22.32
C PRO A 176 -0.92 6.91 20.91
N VAL A 177 -0.86 6.03 19.89
CA VAL A 177 -1.14 6.41 18.49
C VAL A 177 -2.51 7.07 18.34
N ALA A 178 -3.56 6.53 18.97
CA ALA A 178 -4.90 7.10 18.88
C ALA A 178 -4.98 8.55 19.40
N GLU A 179 -4.17 8.91 20.42
CA GLU A 179 -4.12 10.29 20.89
C GLU A 179 -3.44 11.20 19.84
N LYS A 180 -2.36 10.73 19.20
CA LYS A 180 -1.68 11.49 18.14
C LYS A 180 -2.56 11.68 16.92
N ASP A 181 -3.30 10.64 16.54
CA ASP A 181 -4.26 10.64 15.45
C ASP A 181 -5.40 11.64 15.72
N SER A 182 -5.92 11.68 16.96
CA SER A 182 -6.94 12.67 17.36
C SER A 182 -6.47 14.13 17.28
N LEU A 183 -5.15 14.35 17.28
CA LEU A 183 -4.53 15.67 17.08
C LEU A 183 -4.22 15.95 15.59
N GLY A 184 -4.56 15.04 14.67
CA GLY A 184 -4.33 15.18 13.24
C GLY A 184 -3.01 14.60 12.73
N MET A 185 -2.24 13.86 13.55
CA MET A 185 -1.01 13.23 13.10
C MET A 185 -1.25 11.86 12.47
N ILE A 186 -0.87 11.71 11.20
CA ILE A 186 -0.95 10.44 10.48
C ILE A 186 0.23 9.54 10.87
N ASP A 187 -0.07 8.32 11.34
CA ASP A 187 0.95 7.36 11.75
C ASP A 187 1.57 6.58 10.57
N VAL A 188 2.43 7.25 9.82
CA VAL A 188 3.21 6.62 8.74
C VAL A 188 4.24 5.59 9.23
N ARG A 189 4.35 5.31 10.54
CA ARG A 189 5.13 4.17 11.05
C ARG A 189 4.36 2.88 10.87
N ASN A 190 3.03 2.92 10.92
CA ASN A 190 2.19 1.75 10.63
C ASN A 190 2.20 1.51 9.11
N PRO A 191 2.65 0.32 8.63
CA PRO A 191 2.74 0.02 7.21
C PRO A 191 1.41 0.09 6.48
N ILE A 192 0.28 -0.22 7.13
CA ILE A 192 -1.06 -0.09 6.53
C ILE A 192 -1.40 1.39 6.31
N VAL A 193 -1.30 2.20 7.37
CA VAL A 193 -1.58 3.66 7.32
C VAL A 193 -0.65 4.36 6.33
N ARG A 194 0.63 4.00 6.30
CA ARG A 194 1.60 4.53 5.34
C ARG A 194 1.23 4.15 3.91
N ALA A 195 0.85 2.90 3.66
CA ALA A 195 0.44 2.46 2.33
C ALA A 195 -0.82 3.22 1.86
N GLU A 196 -1.82 3.38 2.72
CA GLU A 196 -3.01 4.21 2.44
C GLU A 196 -2.63 5.64 2.07
N GLN A 197 -1.69 6.24 2.82
CA GLN A 197 -1.23 7.60 2.54
C GLN A 197 -0.55 7.73 1.16
N CYS A 198 0.29 6.76 0.79
CA CYS A 198 0.92 6.72 -0.53
C CYS A 198 -0.12 6.52 -1.63
N PHE A 199 -1.00 5.54 -1.47
CA PHE A 199 -1.97 5.17 -2.50
C PHE A 199 -3.13 6.16 -2.65
N GLY A 200 -3.39 7.01 -1.65
CA GLY A 200 -4.32 8.12 -1.81
C GLY A 200 -3.98 9.03 -3.00
N CYS A 201 -2.69 9.20 -3.33
CA CYS A 201 -2.25 9.90 -4.55
C CYS A 201 -1.87 8.94 -5.70
N HIS A 202 -1.24 7.81 -5.40
CA HIS A 202 -0.67 6.90 -6.41
C HIS A 202 -1.67 5.90 -6.99
N ILE A 203 -2.87 5.80 -6.44
CA ILE A 203 -4.01 5.04 -6.98
C ILE A 203 -5.21 5.99 -7.09
N GLY A 204 -5.48 6.74 -6.02
CA GLY A 204 -6.51 7.76 -5.95
C GLY A 204 -7.38 7.61 -4.71
N ASN A 205 -7.99 8.73 -4.28
CA ASN A 205 -8.92 8.78 -3.16
C ASN A 205 -10.01 9.83 -3.45
N ALA A 206 -11.25 9.36 -3.66
CA ALA A 206 -12.36 10.23 -4.03
C ALA A 206 -12.80 11.15 -2.89
N ALA A 207 -12.75 10.66 -1.65
CA ALA A 207 -13.12 11.43 -0.46
C ALA A 207 -12.21 12.66 -0.27
N GLU A 208 -10.92 12.52 -0.58
CA GLU A 208 -9.91 13.59 -0.48
C GLU A 208 -9.82 14.47 -1.75
N GLY A 209 -10.56 14.14 -2.82
CA GLY A 209 -10.46 14.83 -4.11
C GLY A 209 -9.19 14.50 -4.91
N LYS A 210 -8.53 13.39 -4.59
CA LYS A 210 -7.33 12.89 -5.26
C LYS A 210 -7.72 11.91 -6.36
N ILE A 211 -8.40 12.41 -7.40
CA ILE A 211 -8.88 11.60 -8.52
C ILE A 211 -8.25 12.08 -9.81
N ILE A 212 -7.64 11.15 -10.53
CA ILE A 212 -7.29 11.34 -11.94
C ILE A 212 -8.47 10.85 -12.78
N THR A 213 -8.89 11.67 -13.73
CA THR A 213 -9.99 11.36 -14.64
C THR A 213 -9.48 10.94 -16.01
N HIS A 214 -10.31 10.25 -16.76
CA HIS A 214 -10.00 9.87 -18.14
C HIS A 214 -9.72 11.12 -19.00
N ASP A 215 -10.41 12.24 -18.76
CA ASP A 215 -10.15 13.50 -19.45
C ASP A 215 -8.75 14.05 -19.12
N MET A 216 -8.29 13.91 -17.87
CA MET A 216 -6.91 14.26 -17.51
C MET A 216 -5.90 13.39 -18.26
N TYR A 217 -6.13 12.08 -18.39
CA TYR A 217 -5.28 11.20 -19.21
C TYR A 217 -5.33 11.59 -20.70
N ALA A 218 -6.50 11.87 -21.27
CA ALA A 218 -6.65 12.33 -22.64
C ALA A 218 -5.97 13.69 -22.89
N ALA A 219 -5.90 14.54 -21.85
CA ALA A 219 -5.16 15.80 -21.85
C ALA A 219 -3.64 15.62 -21.82
N GLY A 220 -3.16 14.44 -21.43
CA GLY A 220 -1.74 14.08 -21.39
C GLY A 220 -1.18 13.89 -19.98
N HIS A 221 -2.01 13.84 -18.93
CA HIS A 221 -1.54 13.46 -17.61
C HIS A 221 -0.87 12.06 -17.68
N PRO A 222 0.33 11.87 -17.11
CA PRO A 222 0.97 10.57 -17.06
C PRO A 222 0.09 9.51 -16.38
N PRO A 223 0.02 8.26 -16.87
CA PRO A 223 -0.64 7.20 -16.12
C PRO A 223 0.06 7.00 -14.78
N LEU A 224 -0.72 6.67 -13.75
CA LEU A 224 -0.15 6.32 -12.45
C LEU A 224 0.39 4.88 -12.54
N PRO A 225 1.72 4.65 -12.45
CA PRO A 225 2.26 3.30 -12.56
C PRO A 225 1.95 2.50 -11.30
N GLY A 226 1.86 1.17 -11.43
CA GLY A 226 1.88 0.29 -10.26
C GLY A 226 3.20 0.45 -9.49
N ILE A 227 3.12 0.62 -8.16
CA ILE A 227 4.30 0.80 -7.30
C ILE A 227 4.35 -0.24 -6.18
N GLU A 228 5.56 -0.71 -5.86
CA GLU A 228 5.84 -1.42 -4.60
C GLU A 228 6.41 -0.41 -3.62
N ILE A 229 5.71 -0.18 -2.50
CA ILE A 229 5.92 0.99 -1.64
C ILE A 229 7.34 1.10 -1.09
N GLU A 230 7.99 -0.02 -0.74
CA GLU A 230 9.34 0.02 -0.17
C GLU A 230 10.38 0.29 -1.25
N SER A 231 10.32 -0.44 -2.37
CA SER A 231 11.25 -0.25 -3.49
C SER A 231 11.12 1.13 -4.11
N TYR A 232 9.89 1.65 -4.24
CA TYR A 232 9.64 2.99 -4.77
C TYR A 232 10.17 4.07 -3.81
N ALA A 233 9.91 3.92 -2.51
CA ALA A 233 10.43 4.82 -1.48
C ALA A 233 11.97 4.84 -1.43
N GLN A 234 12.63 3.71 -1.72
CA GLN A 234 14.09 3.61 -1.75
C GLN A 234 14.76 4.31 -2.93
N GLN A 235 14.01 4.71 -3.96
CA GLN A 235 14.53 5.49 -5.08
C GLN A 235 14.65 6.98 -4.74
N MET A 236 14.23 7.39 -3.54
CA MET A 236 14.32 8.76 -3.05
C MET A 236 15.28 8.84 -1.85
N PRO A 237 15.92 10.00 -1.61
CA PRO A 237 16.67 10.22 -0.39
C PRO A 237 15.79 10.01 0.85
N ARG A 238 16.09 8.95 1.61
CA ARG A 238 15.32 8.57 2.79
C ARG A 238 15.56 9.55 3.94
N HIS A 239 14.51 10.26 4.34
CA HIS A 239 14.53 11.20 5.48
C HIS A 239 13.92 10.59 6.75
N TRP A 240 13.83 9.27 6.83
CA TRP A 240 13.45 8.52 8.04
C TRP A 240 14.47 7.40 8.30
N ARG A 241 14.30 6.76 9.46
CA ARG A 241 15.03 5.55 9.82
C ARG A 241 14.03 4.50 10.26
N TYR A 242 14.29 3.26 9.90
CA TYR A 242 13.52 2.14 10.42
C TYR A 242 13.88 1.85 11.89
N LEU A 243 13.05 1.06 12.54
CA LEU A 243 13.14 0.83 13.98
C LEU A 243 14.39 0.01 14.36
N ASP A 244 14.75 -0.97 13.54
CA ASP A 244 15.99 -1.74 13.66
C ASP A 244 17.24 -0.88 13.46
N GLU A 245 17.25 0.01 12.46
CA GLU A 245 18.36 0.94 12.21
C GLU A 245 18.59 1.88 13.40
N LYS A 246 17.50 2.32 14.03
CA LYS A 246 17.54 3.10 15.27
C LYS A 246 18.21 2.29 16.38
N ILE A 247 17.89 1.00 16.53
CA ILE A 247 18.49 0.12 17.54
C ILE A 247 19.99 -0.13 17.26
N ILE A 248 20.35 -0.41 16.00
CA ILE A 248 21.72 -0.76 15.57
C ILE A 248 22.68 0.42 15.78
N ASP A 249 22.49 1.53 15.07
CA ASP A 249 22.24 2.80 15.74
C ASP A 249 22.89 3.08 17.08
N ALA A 250 21.97 3.04 18.03
CA ALA A 250 22.15 3.11 19.45
C ALA A 250 23.24 2.18 19.99
N GLN A 251 23.21 0.90 19.60
CA GLN A 251 24.16 -0.10 20.09
C GLN A 251 25.60 0.24 19.67
N ALA A 252 25.80 0.70 18.44
CA ALA A 252 27.12 1.09 17.94
C ALA A 252 27.72 2.30 18.68
N LYS A 253 26.86 3.18 19.23
CA LYS A 253 27.28 4.37 19.99
C LYS A 253 27.51 4.12 21.48
N GLN A 254 27.11 2.95 22.01
CA GLN A 254 27.35 2.56 23.40
C GLN A 254 28.85 2.34 23.68
N THR A 255 29.56 3.44 23.98
CA THR A 255 30.92 3.42 24.55
C THR A 255 30.91 3.66 26.07
N ASN A 256 29.80 4.11 26.67
CA ASN A 256 29.71 4.53 28.09
C ASN A 256 28.45 4.03 28.87
N GLY A 257 27.74 2.99 28.40
CA GLY A 257 26.83 2.20 29.26
C GLY A 257 25.42 2.72 29.57
N GLY A 258 24.90 3.76 28.89
CA GLY A 258 23.48 4.17 28.98
C GLY A 258 22.62 3.58 27.85
N ASP A 259 21.31 3.38 28.07
CA ASP A 259 20.36 3.10 26.98
C ASP A 259 20.11 4.40 26.19
N PRO A 260 20.53 4.49 24.91
CA PRO A 260 20.31 5.69 24.08
C PRO A 260 18.83 5.97 23.78
N PHE A 261 17.94 4.98 23.95
CA PHE A 261 16.50 5.17 23.85
C PHE A 261 15.85 5.15 25.23
N VAL A 262 15.88 6.30 25.92
CA VAL A 262 15.09 6.48 27.16
C VAL A 262 13.62 6.14 26.87
N ASN A 263 13.07 5.19 27.64
CA ASN A 263 11.70 4.65 27.50
C ASN A 263 11.42 3.88 26.19
N PHE A 264 12.42 3.21 25.62
CA PHE A 264 12.25 2.41 24.39
C PHE A 264 11.05 1.45 24.44
N GLN A 265 10.87 0.74 25.55
CA GLN A 265 9.77 -0.22 25.71
C GLN A 265 8.40 0.46 25.72
N GLU A 266 8.26 1.58 26.42
CA GLU A 266 7.02 2.37 26.41
C GLU A 266 6.74 2.90 25.00
N PHE A 267 7.77 3.44 24.32
CA PHE A 267 7.66 3.89 22.93
C PHE A 267 7.19 2.75 22.01
N LEU A 268 7.80 1.55 22.08
CA LEU A 268 7.35 0.40 21.30
C LEU A 268 5.90 0.04 21.62
N SER A 269 5.57 -0.08 22.91
CA SER A 269 4.23 -0.46 23.35
C SER A 269 3.15 0.52 22.93
N GLU A 270 3.47 1.81 22.80
CA GLU A 270 2.48 2.83 22.44
C GLU A 270 2.45 3.15 20.95
N ASN A 271 3.58 3.03 20.25
CA ASN A 271 3.77 3.53 18.88
C ASN A 271 4.02 2.43 17.85
N HIS A 272 4.13 1.18 18.29
CA HIS A 272 4.28 0.03 17.39
C HIS A 272 3.28 -1.08 17.76
N LYS A 273 2.09 -0.71 18.25
CA LYS A 273 0.99 -1.67 18.56
C LYS A 273 0.54 -2.48 17.34
N TYR A 274 0.79 -1.97 16.14
CA TYR A 274 0.54 -2.70 14.90
C TYR A 274 1.50 -3.90 14.72
N LEU A 275 2.64 -3.90 15.42
CA LEU A 275 3.47 -5.09 15.54
C LEU A 275 2.83 -6.02 16.57
N ASN A 276 2.84 -7.32 16.29
CA ASN A 276 2.47 -8.35 17.25
C ASN A 276 3.07 -8.04 18.65
N PRO A 277 2.30 -8.09 19.76
CA PRO A 277 2.82 -7.89 21.11
C PRO A 277 4.00 -8.79 21.47
N GLU A 278 4.06 -10.01 20.91
CA GLU A 278 5.21 -10.91 21.03
C GLU A 278 6.47 -10.36 20.34
N VAL A 279 6.34 -9.53 19.30
CA VAL A 279 7.46 -8.84 18.63
C VAL A 279 7.81 -7.54 19.35
N ALA A 280 6.81 -6.75 19.73
CA ALA A 280 6.97 -5.42 20.31
C ALA A 280 7.61 -5.44 21.72
N ASN A 281 7.68 -6.60 22.39
CA ASN A 281 8.16 -6.71 23.76
C ASN A 281 9.69 -6.74 23.92
N SER A 282 10.49 -6.81 22.84
CA SER A 282 11.95 -6.85 22.97
C SER A 282 12.72 -6.29 21.77
N LYS A 283 13.86 -5.61 22.05
CA LYS A 283 14.79 -5.11 21.03
C LYS A 283 15.26 -6.23 20.10
N GLU A 284 15.59 -7.39 20.65
CA GLU A 284 16.07 -8.53 19.86
C GLU A 284 15.02 -9.07 18.89
N ARG A 285 13.74 -9.07 19.29
CA ARG A 285 12.65 -9.51 18.41
C ARG A 285 12.34 -8.49 17.33
N VAL A 286 12.41 -7.20 17.64
CA VAL A 286 12.34 -6.14 16.63
C VAL A 286 13.47 -6.28 15.60
N LEU A 287 14.70 -6.58 16.03
CA LEU A 287 15.83 -6.82 15.12
C LEU A 287 15.64 -8.08 14.24
N ARG A 288 14.84 -9.06 14.70
CA ARG A 288 14.46 -10.24 13.90
C ARG A 288 13.21 -10.02 13.03
N HIS A 289 12.52 -8.90 13.21
CA HIS A 289 11.33 -8.57 12.43
C HIS A 289 11.70 -7.72 11.23
N HIS A 290 11.53 -8.28 10.04
CA HIS A 290 11.80 -7.66 8.75
C HIS A 290 10.68 -6.69 8.38
N HIS A 291 10.71 -5.50 8.98
CA HIS A 291 9.68 -4.48 8.85
C HIS A 291 9.46 -4.00 7.40
N ARG A 292 10.51 -3.95 6.56
CA ARG A 292 10.36 -3.62 5.14
C ARG A 292 9.66 -4.75 4.40
N SER A 293 10.08 -5.99 4.62
CA SER A 293 9.40 -7.16 4.06
C SER A 293 7.92 -7.24 4.46
N ALA A 294 7.59 -6.95 5.72
CA ALA A 294 6.20 -6.85 6.17
C ALA A 294 5.45 -5.72 5.43
N ALA A 295 6.10 -4.56 5.24
CA ALA A 295 5.52 -3.43 4.51
C ALA A 295 5.29 -3.73 3.02
N VAL A 296 6.17 -4.48 2.36
CA VAL A 296 5.96 -4.95 0.97
C VAL A 296 4.64 -5.73 0.88
N VAL A 297 4.45 -6.72 1.76
CA VAL A 297 3.28 -7.59 1.77
C VAL A 297 2.01 -6.79 2.07
N LEU A 298 2.02 -5.99 3.12
CA LEU A 298 0.88 -5.14 3.50
C LEU A 298 0.57 -4.09 2.43
N GLY A 299 1.60 -3.49 1.84
CA GLY A 299 1.46 -2.53 0.74
C GLY A 299 0.75 -3.14 -0.46
N GLY A 300 1.03 -4.39 -0.82
CA GLY A 300 0.30 -5.08 -1.88
C GLY A 300 -1.18 -5.33 -1.57
N VAL A 301 -1.52 -5.66 -0.32
CA VAL A 301 -2.91 -5.83 0.12
C VAL A 301 -3.66 -4.51 0.08
N VAL A 302 -3.06 -3.46 0.65
CA VAL A 302 -3.63 -2.11 0.65
C VAL A 302 -3.76 -1.57 -0.78
N ALA A 303 -2.78 -1.79 -1.66
CA ALA A 303 -2.88 -1.39 -3.06
C ALA A 303 -4.13 -1.95 -3.76
N LEU A 304 -4.41 -3.24 -3.59
CA LEU A 304 -5.63 -3.83 -4.17
C LEU A 304 -6.88 -3.23 -3.54
N ARG A 305 -6.88 -3.07 -2.21
CA ARG A 305 -7.98 -2.49 -1.47
C ARG A 305 -8.30 -1.08 -1.97
N GLU A 306 -7.33 -0.16 -1.96
CA GLU A 306 -7.52 1.23 -2.41
C GLU A 306 -7.95 1.31 -3.89
N SER A 307 -7.45 0.41 -4.75
CA SER A 307 -7.90 0.35 -6.15
C SER A 307 -9.40 0.03 -6.27
N ILE A 308 -9.88 -0.88 -5.43
CA ILE A 308 -11.29 -1.30 -5.39
C ILE A 308 -12.15 -0.24 -4.69
N GLU A 309 -11.63 0.43 -3.67
CA GLU A 309 -12.31 1.54 -2.99
C GLU A 309 -12.46 2.76 -3.90
N ALA A 310 -11.46 3.08 -4.72
CA ALA A 310 -11.60 4.12 -5.74
C ALA A 310 -12.77 3.82 -6.70
N ILE A 311 -12.91 2.56 -7.14
CA ILE A 311 -14.06 2.13 -7.96
C ILE A 311 -15.37 2.21 -7.18
N ARG A 312 -15.39 1.78 -5.90
CA ARG A 312 -16.56 1.87 -5.02
C ARG A 312 -17.05 3.31 -4.92
N ASP A 313 -16.16 4.23 -4.60
CA ASP A 313 -16.51 5.62 -4.32
C ASP A 313 -16.99 6.35 -5.58
N LEU A 314 -16.37 6.07 -6.73
CA LEU A 314 -16.78 6.63 -8.03
C LEU A 314 -18.06 5.99 -8.57
N SER A 315 -18.48 4.83 -8.02
CA SER A 315 -19.78 4.20 -8.30
C SER A 315 -20.93 4.75 -7.46
N ALA A 316 -20.64 5.52 -6.40
CA ALA A 316 -21.68 6.04 -5.51
C ALA A 316 -22.46 7.19 -6.15
N GLU A 317 -23.80 7.12 -6.09
CA GLU A 317 -24.71 8.01 -6.82
C GLU A 317 -24.60 9.50 -6.41
N ASP A 318 -24.16 9.80 -5.18
CA ASP A 318 -24.08 11.17 -4.65
C ASP A 318 -22.88 12.00 -5.15
N GLN A 319 -21.91 11.38 -5.86
CA GLN A 319 -20.77 12.09 -6.48
C GLN A 319 -21.02 12.43 -7.96
N LEU A 320 -22.21 12.11 -8.49
CA LEU A 320 -22.57 12.16 -9.92
C LEU A 320 -22.85 13.56 -10.50
N GLU A 321 -22.76 14.66 -9.73
CA GLU A 321 -23.09 15.98 -10.30
C GLU A 321 -22.16 16.40 -11.46
N ARG A 322 -20.97 15.79 -11.58
CA ARG A 322 -20.02 16.06 -12.70
C ARG A 322 -19.28 14.84 -13.27
N GLN A 323 -19.26 13.68 -12.61
CA GLN A 323 -18.58 12.47 -13.12
C GLN A 323 -19.61 11.44 -13.59
N ALA A 324 -19.52 11.05 -14.87
CA ALA A 324 -20.36 10.00 -15.43
C ALA A 324 -19.78 8.62 -15.05
N TRP A 325 -20.56 7.77 -14.38
CA TRP A 325 -20.18 6.38 -14.19
C TRP A 325 -20.07 5.65 -15.55
N PRO A 326 -19.00 4.88 -15.79
CA PRO A 326 -17.80 4.73 -14.95
C PRO A 326 -16.75 5.81 -15.21
N GLU A 327 -15.96 6.14 -14.20
CA GLU A 327 -14.68 6.84 -14.41
C GLU A 327 -13.66 5.83 -14.96
N LEU A 328 -13.26 5.99 -16.23
CA LEU A 328 -12.42 5.02 -16.93
C LEU A 328 -10.96 5.01 -16.45
N ALA A 329 -10.49 6.09 -15.80
CA ALA A 329 -9.11 6.18 -15.31
C ALA A 329 -8.77 5.18 -14.20
N THR A 330 -9.76 4.63 -13.49
CA THR A 330 -9.52 3.61 -12.45
C THR A 330 -9.38 2.19 -12.99
N PHE A 331 -9.48 2.01 -14.31
CA PHE A 331 -9.42 0.71 -14.98
C PHE A 331 -8.17 0.57 -15.85
N ASP A 332 -7.83 -0.67 -16.17
CA ASP A 332 -6.76 -1.00 -17.09
C ASP A 332 -7.08 -0.44 -18.50
N CYS A 333 -6.40 0.64 -18.85
CA CYS A 333 -6.57 1.33 -20.13
C CYS A 333 -6.25 0.41 -21.33
N SER A 334 -5.41 -0.63 -21.16
CA SER A 334 -5.04 -1.54 -22.23
C SER A 334 -6.19 -2.41 -22.74
N VAL A 335 -7.27 -2.51 -21.96
CA VAL A 335 -8.48 -3.26 -22.34
C VAL A 335 -9.21 -2.60 -23.51
N CYS A 336 -9.20 -1.26 -23.54
CA CYS A 336 -9.84 -0.46 -24.57
C CYS A 336 -8.81 0.05 -25.60
N HIS A 337 -7.62 0.45 -25.14
CA HIS A 337 -6.53 0.99 -25.97
C HIS A 337 -5.48 -0.07 -26.26
N HIS A 338 -5.88 -1.11 -26.99
CA HIS A 338 -4.97 -2.17 -27.41
C HIS A 338 -4.02 -1.70 -28.53
N GLU A 339 -2.91 -2.40 -28.69
CA GLU A 339 -2.01 -2.24 -29.82
C GLU A 339 -2.76 -2.55 -31.14
N LEU A 340 -2.55 -1.74 -32.18
CA LEU A 340 -3.16 -1.93 -33.51
C LEU A 340 -2.53 -3.09 -34.31
N THR A 341 -1.72 -3.94 -33.67
CA THR A 341 -1.07 -5.12 -34.25
C THR A 341 -1.98 -6.34 -34.12
N THR A 342 -2.00 -7.24 -35.11
CA THR A 342 -2.76 -8.50 -35.04
C THR A 342 -1.89 -9.65 -35.55
N PRO A 343 -1.68 -10.72 -34.75
CA PRO A 343 -2.17 -10.90 -33.38
C PRO A 343 -1.44 -9.98 -32.38
N SER A 344 -2.16 -9.47 -31.36
CA SER A 344 -1.49 -8.77 -30.25
C SER A 344 -1.33 -9.68 -29.05
N ARG A 345 -0.17 -9.62 -28.40
CA ARG A 345 0.13 -10.43 -27.19
C ARG A 345 -0.89 -10.16 -26.08
N ARG A 346 -1.36 -8.91 -25.96
CA ARG A 346 -2.42 -8.51 -25.01
C ARG A 346 -3.78 -9.15 -25.31
N GLN A 347 -4.08 -9.47 -26.57
CA GLN A 347 -5.27 -10.25 -26.95
C GLN A 347 -5.12 -11.75 -26.67
N GLU A 348 -3.90 -12.29 -26.64
CA GLU A 348 -3.63 -13.69 -26.30
C GLU A 348 -3.69 -13.92 -24.79
N GLN A 349 -3.32 -12.92 -23.99
CA GLN A 349 -3.42 -12.91 -22.52
C GLN A 349 -4.85 -12.71 -21.99
N ARG A 350 -5.90 -12.98 -22.79
CA ARG A 350 -7.29 -12.84 -22.35
C ARG A 350 -7.58 -13.77 -21.16
N LEU A 351 -7.57 -13.19 -19.96
CA LEU A 351 -8.04 -13.79 -18.71
C LEU A 351 -9.56 -13.92 -18.70
N GLY A 352 -10.14 -14.65 -19.66
CA GLY A 352 -11.57 -14.99 -19.68
C GLY A 352 -12.58 -13.84 -19.77
N SER A 353 -12.12 -12.59 -19.92
CA SER A 353 -12.98 -11.40 -19.86
C SER A 353 -13.65 -11.06 -21.20
N VAL A 354 -14.82 -10.42 -21.14
CA VAL A 354 -15.53 -9.93 -22.33
C VAL A 354 -14.79 -8.72 -22.94
N PRO A 355 -14.42 -8.74 -24.23
CA PRO A 355 -13.72 -7.61 -24.87
C PRO A 355 -14.46 -6.28 -24.73
N GLY A 356 -13.71 -5.21 -24.43
CA GLY A 356 -14.26 -3.87 -24.26
C GLY A 356 -15.02 -3.65 -22.94
N ARG A 357 -14.86 -4.54 -21.95
CA ARG A 357 -15.34 -4.32 -20.58
C ARG A 357 -14.21 -3.81 -19.67
N PRO A 358 -14.47 -2.88 -18.74
CA PRO A 358 -13.45 -2.41 -17.82
C PRO A 358 -12.88 -3.57 -17.00
N ARG A 359 -11.56 -3.59 -16.83
CA ARG A 359 -10.89 -4.49 -15.88
C ARG A 359 -10.17 -3.67 -14.84
N ILE A 360 -10.19 -4.15 -13.61
CA ILE A 360 -9.39 -3.54 -12.56
C ILE A 360 -7.92 -3.84 -12.80
N ALA A 361 -7.04 -2.98 -12.30
CA ALA A 361 -5.61 -3.23 -12.34
C ALA A 361 -5.24 -4.47 -11.50
N THR A 362 -4.55 -5.44 -12.10
CA THR A 362 -4.23 -6.73 -11.45
C THR A 362 -2.88 -6.77 -10.76
N TRP A 363 -2.06 -5.72 -10.93
CA TRP A 363 -0.69 -5.67 -10.41
C TRP A 363 -0.55 -6.00 -8.92
N PRO A 364 -1.48 -5.65 -8.00
CA PRO A 364 -1.32 -5.98 -6.59
C PRO A 364 -1.60 -7.45 -6.22
N THR A 365 -2.22 -8.23 -7.12
CA THR A 365 -2.79 -9.54 -6.77
C THR A 365 -1.73 -10.57 -6.38
N ALA A 366 -0.50 -10.46 -6.92
CA ALA A 366 0.61 -11.32 -6.56
C ALA A 366 0.98 -11.19 -5.06
N LEU A 367 1.02 -9.97 -4.55
CA LEU A 367 1.32 -9.70 -3.14
C LEU A 367 0.14 -10.05 -2.22
N VAL A 368 -1.11 -9.98 -2.70
CA VAL A 368 -2.27 -10.50 -1.95
C VAL A 368 -2.17 -12.02 -1.76
N ARG A 369 -1.79 -12.76 -2.80
CA ARG A 369 -1.57 -14.22 -2.69
C ARG A 369 -0.44 -14.55 -1.72
N LEU A 370 0.62 -13.75 -1.73
CA LEU A 370 1.70 -13.85 -0.75
C LEU A 370 1.20 -13.58 0.68
N ALA A 371 0.39 -12.54 0.88
CA ALA A 371 -0.21 -12.22 2.16
C ALA A 371 -1.09 -13.35 2.69
N ILE A 372 -1.95 -13.92 1.83
CA ILE A 372 -2.78 -15.09 2.16
C ILE A 372 -1.91 -16.27 2.59
N ARG A 373 -0.78 -16.50 1.91
CA ARG A 373 0.16 -17.56 2.29
C ARG A 373 0.81 -17.31 3.65
N HIS A 374 1.19 -16.07 3.95
CA HIS A 374 1.80 -15.70 5.23
C HIS A 374 0.86 -15.98 6.40
N VAL A 375 -0.42 -15.61 6.28
CA VAL A 375 -1.42 -15.80 7.35
C VAL A 375 -1.99 -17.22 7.43
N SER A 376 -1.55 -18.12 6.55
CA SER A 376 -2.03 -19.50 6.47
C SER A 376 -1.11 -20.46 7.19
N ASN A 377 -1.69 -21.26 8.10
CA ASN A 377 -0.96 -22.23 8.91
C ASN A 377 -0.49 -23.45 8.10
N ASP A 378 -1.27 -23.84 7.10
CA ASP A 378 -1.01 -25.00 6.25
C ASP A 378 -1.57 -24.81 4.84
N ARG A 379 -1.35 -25.81 3.99
CA ARG A 379 -1.82 -25.79 2.60
C ARG A 379 -3.35 -25.74 2.48
N GLY A 380 -4.08 -26.42 3.36
CA GLY A 380 -5.55 -26.43 3.34
C GLY A 380 -6.13 -25.06 3.71
N SER A 381 -5.57 -24.38 4.72
CA SER A 381 -6.02 -23.02 5.06
C SER A 381 -5.66 -22.02 3.95
N TYR A 382 -4.49 -22.19 3.32
CA TYR A 382 -4.09 -21.39 2.16
C TYR A 382 -5.04 -21.57 0.98
N ASP A 383 -5.31 -22.81 0.58
CA ASP A 383 -6.20 -23.12 -0.54
C ASP A 383 -7.62 -22.57 -0.29
N THR A 384 -8.10 -22.63 0.96
CA THR A 384 -9.40 -22.07 1.37
C THR A 384 -9.46 -20.55 1.23
N LYS A 385 -8.52 -19.82 1.85
CA LYS A 385 -8.49 -18.34 1.75
C LYS A 385 -8.21 -17.85 0.33
N LEU A 386 -7.42 -18.60 -0.45
CA LEU A 386 -7.20 -18.29 -1.87
C LEU A 386 -8.50 -18.45 -2.68
N ALA A 387 -9.29 -19.49 -2.42
CA ALA A 387 -10.59 -19.67 -3.07
C ALA A 387 -11.59 -18.56 -2.69
N GLU A 388 -11.61 -18.13 -1.43
CA GLU A 388 -12.41 -16.99 -0.98
C GLU A 388 -12.04 -15.69 -1.72
N PHE A 389 -10.74 -15.41 -1.81
CA PHE A 389 -10.22 -14.26 -2.57
C PHE A 389 -10.64 -14.32 -4.04
N GLN A 390 -10.40 -15.46 -4.69
CA GLN A 390 -10.74 -15.68 -6.10
C GLN A 390 -12.25 -15.56 -6.35
N SER A 391 -13.08 -16.07 -5.44
CA SER A 391 -14.54 -15.97 -5.54
C SER A 391 -15.01 -14.52 -5.48
N ARG A 392 -14.48 -13.71 -4.56
CA ARG A 392 -14.82 -12.29 -4.43
C ARG A 392 -14.34 -11.47 -5.62
N LEU A 393 -13.10 -11.69 -6.05
CA LEU A 393 -12.55 -11.04 -7.23
C LEU A 393 -13.36 -11.39 -8.51
N THR A 394 -13.73 -12.66 -8.67
CA THR A 394 -14.59 -13.10 -9.79
C THR A 394 -15.97 -12.47 -9.73
N THR A 395 -16.53 -12.29 -8.53
CA THR A 395 -17.81 -11.61 -8.32
C THR A 395 -17.71 -10.16 -8.78
N LEU A 396 -16.71 -9.41 -8.32
CA LEU A 396 -16.47 -8.01 -8.75
C LEU A 396 -16.32 -7.90 -10.27
N HIS A 397 -15.48 -8.73 -10.89
CA HIS A 397 -15.33 -8.75 -12.35
C HIS A 397 -16.66 -9.04 -13.07
N SER A 398 -17.41 -10.03 -12.59
CA SER A 398 -18.72 -10.38 -13.16
C SER A 398 -19.71 -9.21 -13.06
N GLU A 399 -19.61 -8.38 -12.02
CA GLU A 399 -20.45 -7.18 -11.86
C GLU A 399 -20.06 -6.05 -12.79
N LEU A 400 -18.76 -5.81 -12.99
CA LEU A 400 -18.25 -4.82 -13.95
C LEU A 400 -18.58 -5.18 -15.41
N GLU A 401 -18.66 -6.47 -15.73
CA GLU A 401 -18.97 -6.94 -17.08
C GLU A 401 -20.47 -6.86 -17.45
N ARG A 402 -21.37 -6.71 -16.46
CA ARG A 402 -22.82 -6.66 -16.68
C ARG A 402 -23.26 -5.31 -17.26
N SER A 403 -23.45 -5.25 -18.58
CA SER A 403 -24.09 -4.14 -19.33
C SER A 403 -23.43 -2.76 -19.18
N PRO A 404 -23.08 -2.11 -20.30
CA PRO A 404 -21.70 -2.00 -20.78
C PRO A 404 -20.58 -1.78 -19.73
N PHE A 405 -20.90 -1.30 -18.51
CA PHE A 405 -19.98 -0.93 -17.44
C PHE A 405 -20.45 -1.31 -16.01
N GLY A 406 -21.36 -2.28 -15.89
CA GLY A 406 -21.85 -2.74 -14.59
C GLY A 406 -23.01 -1.91 -14.05
N SER A 407 -23.62 -2.41 -12.97
CA SER A 407 -24.60 -1.66 -12.17
C SER A 407 -23.87 -1.00 -11.00
N PRO A 408 -23.91 0.34 -10.84
CA PRO A 408 -23.15 1.04 -9.80
C PRO A 408 -23.37 0.46 -8.40
N SER A 409 -24.64 0.23 -8.02
CA SER A 409 -24.99 -0.34 -6.71
C SER A 409 -24.47 -1.76 -6.48
N ARG A 410 -24.44 -2.60 -7.53
CA ARG A 410 -23.92 -3.97 -7.42
C ARG A 410 -22.40 -4.01 -7.41
N VAL A 411 -21.76 -3.13 -8.17
CA VAL A 411 -20.30 -2.95 -8.15
C VAL A 411 -19.87 -2.42 -6.78
N ASN A 412 -20.55 -1.39 -6.25
CA ASN A 412 -20.32 -0.87 -4.92
C ASN A 412 -20.38 -1.97 -3.84
N ALA A 413 -21.42 -2.81 -3.88
CA ALA A 413 -21.57 -3.92 -2.94
C ALA A 413 -20.42 -4.96 -3.07
N ALA A 414 -20.03 -5.33 -4.29
CA ALA A 414 -18.94 -6.26 -4.53
C ALA A 414 -17.57 -5.69 -4.10
N CYS A 415 -17.33 -4.39 -4.36
CA CYS A 415 -16.15 -3.69 -3.90
C CYS A 415 -16.07 -3.65 -2.38
N THR A 416 -17.19 -3.35 -1.71
CA THR A 416 -17.28 -3.33 -0.24
C THR A 416 -16.95 -4.70 0.34
N GLU A 417 -17.57 -5.77 -0.17
CA GLU A 417 -17.31 -7.13 0.34
C GLU A 417 -15.83 -7.54 0.19
N LEU A 418 -15.20 -7.21 -0.95
CA LEU A 418 -13.79 -7.54 -1.16
C LEU A 418 -12.85 -6.65 -0.33
N SER A 419 -13.14 -5.35 -0.17
CA SER A 419 -12.34 -4.45 0.68
C SER A 419 -12.38 -4.88 2.15
N ASP A 420 -13.57 -5.20 2.66
CA ASP A 420 -13.77 -5.66 4.04
C ASP A 420 -13.01 -6.96 4.30
N TRP A 421 -13.06 -7.91 3.36
CA TRP A 421 -12.32 -9.18 3.45
C TRP A 421 -10.80 -8.96 3.38
N LEU A 422 -10.31 -8.12 2.45
CA LEU A 422 -8.87 -7.79 2.38
C LEU A 422 -8.36 -7.16 3.68
N THR A 423 -9.19 -6.33 4.32
CA THR A 423 -8.82 -5.70 5.59
C THR A 423 -8.84 -6.70 6.75
N SER A 424 -9.99 -7.32 6.99
CA SER A 424 -10.23 -8.15 8.19
C SER A 424 -9.55 -9.52 8.14
N GLU A 425 -9.54 -10.17 6.98
CA GLU A 425 -9.08 -11.56 6.82
C GLU A 425 -7.64 -11.69 6.32
N VAL A 426 -7.03 -10.58 5.88
CA VAL A 426 -5.67 -10.56 5.32
C VAL A 426 -4.79 -9.49 5.98
N ALA A 427 -5.04 -8.19 5.77
CA ALA A 427 -4.14 -7.12 6.24
C ALA A 427 -3.95 -7.12 7.76
N VAL A 428 -5.05 -7.20 8.51
CA VAL A 428 -5.01 -7.27 9.98
C VAL A 428 -4.25 -8.50 10.47
N PRO A 429 -4.56 -9.73 10.02
CA PRO A 429 -3.77 -10.91 10.36
C PRO A 429 -2.29 -10.85 9.96
N VAL A 430 -1.93 -10.26 8.80
CA VAL A 430 -0.52 -10.07 8.41
C VAL A 430 0.18 -9.16 9.41
N SER A 431 -0.41 -8.01 9.77
CA SER A 431 0.20 -7.09 10.74
C SER A 431 0.41 -7.73 12.12
N ALA A 432 -0.50 -8.63 12.50
CA ALA A 432 -0.45 -9.34 13.76
C ALA A 432 0.53 -10.52 13.78
N GLN A 433 1.19 -10.89 12.68
CA GLN A 433 2.16 -12.00 12.64
C GLN A 433 3.61 -11.49 12.48
N PRO A 434 4.60 -12.13 13.12
CA PRO A 434 6.00 -11.77 12.91
C PRO A 434 6.47 -12.11 11.50
N PHE A 435 7.15 -11.17 10.85
CA PHE A 435 7.87 -11.40 9.60
C PHE A 435 9.35 -11.68 9.88
N ASP A 436 9.68 -12.92 10.22
CA ASP A 436 11.04 -13.38 10.52
C ASP A 436 11.78 -13.95 9.29
N ASP A 437 13.02 -14.44 9.46
CA ASP A 437 13.82 -15.03 8.38
C ASP A 437 13.10 -16.17 7.64
N ARG A 438 12.31 -16.96 8.38
CA ARG A 438 11.54 -18.06 7.80
C ARG A 438 10.39 -17.51 6.95
N ALA A 439 9.69 -16.49 7.43
CA ALA A 439 8.64 -15.80 6.68
C ALA A 439 9.21 -15.16 5.39
N VAL A 440 10.38 -14.52 5.45
CA VAL A 440 11.04 -13.95 4.26
C VAL A 440 11.43 -15.05 3.26
N ALA A 441 11.98 -16.16 3.73
CA ALA A 441 12.35 -17.29 2.87
C ALA A 441 11.13 -17.93 2.18
N ASP A 442 10.03 -18.13 2.92
CA ASP A 442 8.76 -18.61 2.37
C ASP A 442 8.19 -17.62 1.37
N ALA A 443 8.17 -16.32 1.71
CA ALA A 443 7.70 -15.25 0.84
C ALA A 443 8.45 -15.19 -0.49
N THR A 444 9.79 -15.28 -0.42
CA THR A 444 10.65 -15.34 -1.60
C THR A 444 10.31 -16.54 -2.48
N ASN A 445 10.12 -17.73 -1.90
CA ASN A 445 9.73 -18.92 -2.65
C ASN A 445 8.36 -18.75 -3.33
N VAL A 446 7.40 -18.17 -2.62
CA VAL A 446 6.04 -17.94 -3.12
C VAL A 446 6.06 -16.99 -4.32
N LEU A 447 6.78 -15.87 -4.24
CA LEU A 447 6.89 -14.93 -5.35
C LEU A 447 7.60 -15.55 -6.56
N VAL A 448 8.64 -16.35 -6.33
CA VAL A 448 9.30 -17.08 -7.42
C VAL A 448 8.35 -18.08 -8.08
N VAL A 449 7.50 -18.75 -7.30
CA VAL A 449 6.45 -19.63 -7.84
C VAL A 449 5.40 -18.82 -8.62
N ILE A 450 4.89 -17.72 -8.08
CA ILE A 450 3.91 -16.86 -8.75
C ILE A 450 4.46 -16.35 -10.08
N GLY A 451 5.67 -15.77 -10.06
CA GLY A 451 6.32 -15.23 -11.27
C GLY A 451 6.65 -16.28 -12.34
N SER A 452 6.78 -17.56 -11.97
CA SER A 452 7.16 -18.64 -12.90
C SER A 452 5.98 -19.45 -13.45
N THR A 453 4.78 -19.31 -12.87
CA THR A 453 3.63 -20.19 -13.16
C THR A 453 2.69 -19.63 -14.22
N GLU A 454 2.57 -18.33 -14.33
CA GLU A 454 1.68 -17.66 -15.29
C GLU A 454 2.35 -16.42 -15.90
N PRO A 455 1.92 -15.98 -17.10
CA PRO A 455 2.33 -14.69 -17.64
C PRO A 455 1.77 -13.54 -16.79
N HIS A 456 2.59 -12.52 -16.57
CA HIS A 456 2.23 -11.31 -15.82
C HIS A 456 2.25 -10.11 -16.75
N ASP A 457 1.40 -9.11 -16.51
CA ASP A 457 1.56 -7.79 -17.13
C ASP A 457 2.83 -7.10 -16.60
N TYR A 458 3.22 -5.98 -17.22
CA TYR A 458 4.44 -5.25 -16.86
C TYR A 458 4.46 -4.81 -15.40
N ASP A 459 3.36 -4.23 -14.90
CA ASP A 459 3.30 -3.70 -13.53
C ASP A 459 3.29 -4.85 -12.50
N SER A 460 2.56 -5.93 -12.77
CA SER A 460 2.61 -7.18 -11.99
C SER A 460 4.05 -7.74 -11.90
N ALA A 461 4.71 -7.89 -13.05
CA ALA A 461 6.07 -8.43 -13.12
C ALA A 461 7.09 -7.53 -12.40
N ARG A 462 6.94 -6.21 -12.55
CA ARG A 462 7.76 -5.20 -11.87
C ARG A 462 7.56 -5.23 -10.36
N GLN A 463 6.31 -5.31 -9.89
CA GLN A 463 6.00 -5.42 -8.46
C GLN A 463 6.61 -6.69 -7.85
N ILE A 464 6.51 -7.83 -8.53
CA ILE A 464 7.13 -9.10 -8.08
C ILE A 464 8.65 -8.94 -7.95
N ALA A 465 9.31 -8.36 -8.96
CA ALA A 465 10.75 -8.18 -8.94
C ALA A 465 11.22 -7.18 -7.86
N TRP A 466 10.50 -6.09 -7.66
CA TRP A 466 10.73 -5.14 -6.56
C TRP A 466 10.54 -5.78 -5.19
N ALA A 467 9.44 -6.51 -4.98
CA ALA A 467 9.21 -7.24 -3.74
C ALA A 467 10.34 -8.24 -3.43
N LEU A 468 10.80 -9.00 -4.45
CA LEU A 468 11.94 -9.91 -4.31
C LEU A 468 13.23 -9.18 -3.93
N ARG A 469 13.46 -7.97 -4.45
CA ARG A 469 14.62 -7.14 -4.09
C ARG A 469 14.62 -6.80 -2.61
N ILE A 470 13.49 -6.32 -2.08
CA ILE A 470 13.35 -5.97 -0.65
C ILE A 470 13.51 -7.20 0.25
N LEU A 471 12.79 -8.28 -0.05
CA LEU A 471 12.87 -9.54 0.69
C LEU A 471 14.30 -10.08 0.75
N THR A 472 15.03 -10.01 -0.36
CA THR A 472 16.43 -10.48 -0.41
C THR A 472 17.37 -9.58 0.39
N CYS A 473 17.15 -8.25 0.41
CA CYS A 473 17.94 -7.34 1.23
C CYS A 473 17.75 -7.58 2.74
N ASP A 474 16.52 -7.84 3.18
CA ASP A 474 16.18 -8.03 4.60
C ASP A 474 16.73 -9.34 5.16
N ALA A 475 16.70 -10.44 4.38
CA ALA A 475 17.16 -11.75 4.83
C ALA A 475 18.69 -11.90 5.04
N SER A 476 19.46 -10.81 5.15
CA SER A 476 20.91 -10.82 5.38
C SER A 476 21.63 -11.82 4.47
N THR A 477 21.31 -11.80 3.16
CA THR A 477 21.70 -12.88 2.26
C THR A 477 23.15 -12.79 1.79
N GLU A 478 24.09 -12.84 2.74
CA GLU A 478 25.48 -13.20 2.49
C GLU A 478 25.53 -14.71 2.15
N GLY A 479 25.07 -15.09 0.96
CA GLY A 479 24.95 -16.50 0.60
C GLY A 479 24.63 -16.73 -0.87
N VAL A 480 24.82 -17.98 -1.32
CA VAL A 480 24.58 -18.39 -2.72
C VAL A 480 23.16 -18.04 -3.15
N ARG A 481 22.16 -18.29 -2.29
CA ARG A 481 20.75 -18.00 -2.56
C ARG A 481 20.48 -16.53 -2.89
N GLY A 482 20.98 -15.61 -2.07
CA GLY A 482 20.82 -14.17 -2.31
C GLY A 482 21.51 -13.71 -3.59
N LYS A 483 22.73 -14.20 -3.84
CA LYS A 483 23.46 -13.93 -5.09
C LYS A 483 22.67 -14.41 -6.31
N THR A 484 22.11 -15.61 -6.27
CA THR A 484 21.28 -16.17 -7.35
C THR A 484 20.07 -15.28 -7.64
N ILE A 485 19.37 -14.81 -6.60
CA ILE A 485 18.21 -13.93 -6.76
C ILE A 485 18.65 -12.58 -7.34
N ASN A 486 19.70 -11.97 -6.79
CA ASN A 486 20.21 -10.68 -7.25
C ASN A 486 20.64 -10.72 -8.73
N THR A 487 21.37 -11.76 -9.15
CA THR A 487 21.73 -11.95 -10.57
C THR A 487 20.49 -12.07 -11.47
N ALA A 488 19.45 -12.76 -11.02
CA ALA A 488 18.19 -12.81 -11.76
C ALA A 488 17.52 -11.43 -11.85
N LEU A 489 17.47 -10.68 -10.75
CA LEU A 489 16.91 -9.32 -10.72
C LEU A 489 17.70 -8.33 -11.59
N GLU A 490 19.03 -8.41 -11.58
CA GLU A 490 19.92 -7.62 -12.45
C GLU A 490 19.62 -7.88 -13.93
N SER A 491 19.39 -9.15 -14.30
CA SER A 491 19.03 -9.49 -15.69
C SER A 491 17.65 -8.96 -16.12
N LEU A 492 16.72 -8.81 -15.16
CA LEU A 492 15.38 -8.28 -15.40
C LEU A 492 15.33 -6.75 -15.35
N ALA A 493 16.29 -6.10 -14.67
CA ALA A 493 16.29 -4.68 -14.37
C ALA A 493 16.06 -3.76 -15.57
N PRO A 494 16.68 -3.98 -16.76
CA PRO A 494 16.44 -3.14 -17.93
C PRO A 494 15.00 -3.26 -18.46
N SER A 495 14.48 -4.49 -18.54
CA SER A 495 13.14 -4.77 -19.08
C SER A 495 12.00 -4.33 -18.15
N LEU A 496 12.27 -4.24 -16.85
CA LEU A 496 11.29 -3.86 -15.83
C LEU A 496 11.50 -2.45 -15.29
N ARG A 497 12.58 -1.75 -15.67
CA ARG A 497 13.01 -0.48 -15.06
C ARG A 497 12.97 -0.53 -13.54
N LEU A 498 13.69 -1.50 -12.97
CA LEU A 498 13.70 -1.66 -11.52
C LEU A 498 14.39 -0.49 -10.80
N ASP A 499 15.21 0.27 -11.51
CA ASP A 499 15.86 1.48 -11.02
C ASP A 499 15.19 2.68 -11.68
N LEU A 500 14.63 3.58 -10.87
CA LEU A 500 13.99 4.78 -11.38
C LEU A 500 15.08 5.80 -11.74
N PRO A 501 14.84 6.64 -12.76
CA PRO A 501 15.80 7.67 -13.11
C PRO A 501 15.95 8.67 -11.96
N ASN A 502 17.12 8.63 -11.33
CA ASN A 502 17.46 9.56 -10.28
C ASN A 502 17.71 10.94 -10.89
N GLY A 503 17.20 11.99 -10.24
CA GLY A 503 17.68 13.34 -10.51
C GLY A 503 19.19 13.44 -10.31
N PRO A 504 19.85 14.48 -10.86
CA PRO A 504 21.27 14.67 -10.62
C PRO A 504 21.56 14.66 -9.11
N ALA A 505 22.66 14.02 -8.71
CA ALA A 505 23.09 13.96 -7.32
C ALA A 505 23.28 15.38 -6.77
N HIS A 506 22.39 15.84 -5.87
CA HIS A 506 22.47 17.18 -5.31
C HIS A 506 23.26 17.18 -4.00
N SER A 507 24.26 18.06 -3.94
CA SER A 507 25.10 18.28 -2.77
C SER A 507 24.36 19.07 -1.70
N CYS A 508 24.59 18.64 -0.45
CA CYS A 508 23.94 19.10 0.76
C CYS A 508 24.33 20.54 1.18
N LEU A 509 23.90 21.62 0.52
CA LEU A 509 23.99 22.99 1.09
C LEU A 509 22.77 23.89 0.76
N PRO A 510 22.28 24.70 1.73
CA PRO A 510 21.07 25.51 1.56
C PRO A 510 21.42 26.94 1.10
N THR A 511 20.58 27.54 0.27
CA THR A 511 20.04 28.92 0.45
C THR A 511 19.16 29.34 -0.73
N SER A 512 18.13 30.10 -0.40
CA SER A 512 17.25 30.88 -1.28
C SER A 512 16.10 30.15 -1.99
N ILE A 513 14.93 30.74 -1.75
CA ILE A 513 13.66 30.71 -2.47
C ILE A 513 13.89 30.45 -3.96
N ILE A 514 13.22 29.43 -4.49
CA ILE A 514 13.07 29.11 -5.92
C ILE A 514 14.36 29.38 -6.70
N ASP A 515 15.33 28.49 -6.57
CA ASP A 515 16.43 28.47 -7.51
C ASP A 515 15.88 28.05 -8.90
N GLU A 516 15.72 29.04 -9.78
CA GLU A 516 15.34 28.87 -11.18
C GLU A 516 16.33 27.97 -11.93
N SER A 517 17.57 27.81 -11.44
CA SER A 517 18.59 26.94 -12.02
C SER A 517 18.47 25.46 -11.62
N ARG A 518 17.54 25.09 -10.73
CA ARG A 518 17.22 23.68 -10.45
C ARG A 518 16.68 23.05 -11.73
N GLN A 519 17.52 22.25 -12.38
CA GLN A 519 17.06 21.37 -13.45
C GLN A 519 15.99 20.45 -12.87
N LEU A 520 14.80 20.47 -13.48
CA LEU A 520 13.79 19.46 -13.20
C LEU A 520 14.46 18.10 -13.37
N THR A 521 14.18 17.17 -12.45
CA THR A 521 14.41 15.75 -12.72
C THR A 521 13.88 15.46 -14.14
N PRO A 522 14.59 14.72 -15.01
CA PRO A 522 14.16 14.49 -16.39
C PRO A 522 12.82 13.75 -16.55
N LEU A 523 12.03 13.56 -15.48
CA LEU A 523 10.71 12.91 -15.49
C LEU A 523 9.80 13.39 -16.64
N ALA A 524 9.80 14.69 -16.95
CA ALA A 524 8.98 15.22 -18.06
C ALA A 524 9.42 14.69 -19.44
N ASN A 525 10.71 14.38 -19.63
CA ASN A 525 11.27 13.79 -20.85
C ASN A 525 11.13 12.26 -20.89
N GLU A 526 10.74 11.63 -19.78
CA GLU A 526 10.61 10.19 -19.64
C GLU A 526 9.20 9.67 -19.88
N LEU A 527 8.22 10.57 -19.95
CA LEU A 527 6.83 10.21 -20.22
C LEU A 527 6.66 9.31 -21.46
N PRO A 528 7.28 9.60 -22.63
CA PRO A 528 7.21 8.70 -23.78
C PRO A 528 7.75 7.29 -23.50
N MET A 529 8.81 7.20 -22.68
CA MET A 529 9.38 5.90 -22.30
C MET A 529 8.50 5.16 -21.28
N SER A 530 7.91 5.86 -20.31
CA SER A 530 7.00 5.24 -19.32
C SER A 530 5.77 4.61 -19.97
N LEU A 531 5.31 5.18 -21.10
CA LEU A 531 4.23 4.63 -21.92
C LEU A 531 4.71 3.48 -22.83
N ALA A 532 5.97 3.50 -23.26
CA ALA A 532 6.55 2.47 -24.12
C ALA A 532 6.85 1.16 -23.37
N MET A 533 7.28 1.23 -22.10
CA MET A 533 7.71 0.04 -21.36
C MET A 533 6.62 -1.05 -21.24
N PRO A 534 5.36 -0.75 -20.89
CA PRO A 534 4.32 -1.77 -20.86
C PRO A 534 3.97 -2.35 -22.23
N ILE A 535 4.29 -1.64 -23.32
CA ILE A 535 4.06 -2.08 -24.70
C ILE A 535 5.18 -3.02 -25.15
N GLU A 536 6.43 -2.69 -24.82
CA GLU A 536 7.62 -3.45 -25.24
C GLU A 536 7.92 -4.66 -24.33
N PHE A 537 7.29 -4.73 -23.16
CA PHE A 537 7.51 -5.80 -22.20
C PHE A 537 7.16 -7.19 -22.77
N ASP A 538 8.00 -8.18 -22.46
CA ASP A 538 7.79 -9.58 -22.83
C ASP A 538 7.45 -10.43 -21.58
N PRO A 539 6.16 -10.70 -21.33
CA PRO A 539 5.68 -11.52 -20.21
C PRO A 539 6.26 -12.93 -20.19
N GLU A 540 6.52 -13.52 -21.36
CA GLU A 540 7.04 -14.88 -21.46
C GLU A 540 8.53 -14.91 -21.13
N ALA A 541 9.29 -13.91 -21.59
CA ALA A 541 10.70 -13.78 -21.21
C ALA A 541 10.86 -13.60 -19.69
N PHE A 542 10.01 -12.79 -19.05
CA PHE A 542 9.96 -12.67 -17.59
C PHE A 542 9.65 -14.01 -16.93
N ARG A 543 8.58 -14.70 -17.36
CA ARG A 543 8.17 -16.00 -16.81
C ARG A 543 9.29 -17.03 -16.90
N GLN A 544 9.97 -17.13 -18.04
CA GLN A 544 11.10 -18.03 -18.25
C GLN A 544 12.28 -17.70 -17.33
N GLN A 545 12.58 -16.43 -17.12
CA GLN A 545 13.64 -16.03 -16.20
C GLN A 545 13.29 -16.40 -14.75
N MET A 546 12.03 -16.23 -14.36
CA MET A 546 11.52 -16.67 -13.06
C MET A 546 11.53 -18.21 -12.90
N GLN A 547 11.29 -18.96 -13.98
CA GLN A 547 11.43 -20.43 -14.00
C GLN A 547 12.88 -20.86 -13.77
N LYS A 548 13.84 -20.25 -14.46
CA LYS A 548 15.28 -20.49 -14.24
C LYS A 548 15.70 -20.17 -12.81
N LEU A 549 15.21 -19.05 -12.26
CA LEU A 549 15.44 -18.71 -10.86
C LEU A 549 14.87 -19.78 -9.93
N ARG A 550 13.64 -20.23 -10.17
CA ARG A 550 13.01 -21.30 -9.39
C ARG A 550 13.81 -22.59 -9.41
N GLU A 551 14.34 -22.99 -10.57
CA GLU A 551 15.18 -24.17 -10.72
C GLU A 551 16.52 -24.02 -9.98
N SER A 552 17.11 -22.83 -10.01
CA SER A 552 18.39 -22.52 -9.34
C SER A 552 18.28 -22.44 -7.81
N LEU A 553 17.07 -22.31 -7.29
CA LEU A 553 16.78 -22.25 -5.85
C LEU A 553 16.38 -23.61 -5.25
N ARG A 554 16.24 -24.65 -6.07
CA ARG A 554 16.07 -26.05 -5.65
C ARG A 554 17.43 -26.68 -5.41
#